data_AF-A0A4V1C8E3-F1
#
_entry.id   AF-A0A4V1C8E3-F1
#
_cell.length_a   1.000
_cell.length_b   1.000
_cell.length_c   1.000
_cell.angle_alpha   90.00
_cell.angle_beta   90.00
_cell.angle_gamma   90.00
#
_symmetry.space_group_name_H-M   'P 1'
#
loop_
_entity.id
_entity.type
_entity.pdbx_description
1 polymer ?
#
loop_
_entity_poly.entity_id
_entity_poly.type
_entity_poly.pdbx_seq_one_letter_code
_entity_poly.pdbx_strand_id
1 'polypeptide(L)'
;MASSKQLQAPEMYTIGWIVALDKELTAAQSVLDKEYRRPANFRKQPKDTNNYAWGRIGDHNIVIASLAAGKIGTVSAATTAMSMINSLPHLRFGLMVGIGAGVPRLAENVDVRLGDVVVSQPTGASPGVVQYDLGKLGKDGQFKRIGAFAPPPEVLLKG
;
A
#
# COMPACT_ATOMS: atom_id res chain seq x y z
N MET A 1 -1.84 -30.68 -1.21
CA MET A 1 -1.51 -29.34 -1.73
C MET A 1 -2.39 -29.09 -2.94
N ALA A 2 -3.38 -28.20 -2.84
CA ALA A 2 -4.22 -27.88 -3.98
C ALA A 2 -3.35 -27.23 -5.07
N SER A 3 -3.43 -27.74 -6.30
CA SER A 3 -2.76 -27.13 -7.45
C SER A 3 -3.17 -25.65 -7.54
N SER A 4 -2.22 -24.74 -7.28
CA SER A 4 -2.47 -23.30 -7.43
C SER A 4 -2.84 -23.02 -8.88
N LYS A 5 -4.10 -22.64 -9.10
CA LYS A 5 -4.60 -22.28 -10.44
C LYS A 5 -3.76 -21.11 -10.97
N GLN A 6 -3.55 -21.08 -12.27
CA GLN A 6 -2.94 -19.93 -12.94
C GLN A 6 -4.06 -19.17 -13.65
N LEU A 7 -4.29 -17.91 -13.28
CA LEU A 7 -5.08 -17.02 -14.12
C LEU A 7 -4.23 -16.64 -15.34
N GLN A 8 -4.82 -16.71 -16.53
CA GLN A 8 -4.04 -16.53 -17.75
C GLN A 8 -3.60 -15.09 -17.99
N ALA A 9 -4.35 -14.10 -17.50
CA ALA A 9 -4.19 -12.69 -17.86
C ALA A 9 -3.86 -11.81 -16.63
N PRO A 10 -2.73 -11.07 -16.59
CA PRO A 10 -2.41 -10.14 -15.52
C PRO A 10 -3.44 -9.03 -15.39
N GLU A 11 -4.15 -8.69 -16.46
CA GLU A 11 -5.23 -7.70 -16.52
C GLU A 11 -6.38 -8.02 -15.54
N MET A 12 -6.51 -9.29 -15.14
CA MET A 12 -7.49 -9.71 -14.14
C MET A 12 -7.16 -9.24 -12.72
N TYR A 13 -5.92 -8.87 -12.45
CA TYR A 13 -5.45 -8.34 -11.18
C TYR A 13 -5.55 -6.82 -11.21
N THR A 14 -6.42 -6.26 -10.38
CA THR A 14 -6.79 -4.84 -10.49
C THR A 14 -6.39 -4.01 -9.28
N ILE A 15 -5.87 -4.65 -8.22
CA ILE A 15 -5.47 -4.00 -6.98
C ILE A 15 -4.02 -4.37 -6.68
N GLY A 16 -3.17 -3.36 -6.51
CA GLY A 16 -1.83 -3.51 -5.96
C GLY A 16 -1.85 -3.42 -4.44
N TRP A 17 -1.08 -4.26 -3.76
CA TRP A 17 -0.85 -4.22 -2.32
C TRP A 17 0.66 -4.14 -2.09
N ILE A 18 1.12 -3.08 -1.43
CA ILE A 18 2.52 -2.89 -1.06
C ILE A 18 2.66 -3.03 0.46
N VAL A 19 3.64 -3.81 0.89
CA VAL A 19 4.03 -3.97 2.30
C VAL A 19 5.49 -3.52 2.50
N ALA A 20 5.83 -3.08 3.71
CA ALA A 20 7.17 -2.62 4.05
C ALA A 20 8.08 -3.74 4.57
N LEU A 21 7.53 -4.69 5.34
CA LEU A 21 8.30 -5.66 6.12
C LEU A 21 7.97 -7.11 5.72
N ASP A 22 8.91 -8.03 5.90
CA ASP A 22 8.72 -9.47 5.59
C ASP A 22 7.60 -10.10 6.41
N LYS A 23 7.41 -9.66 7.67
CA LYS A 23 6.29 -10.10 8.51
C LYS A 23 4.94 -9.60 8.00
N GLU A 24 4.90 -8.41 7.40
CA GLU A 24 3.69 -7.87 6.77
C GLU A 24 3.40 -8.61 5.48
N LEU A 25 4.43 -8.95 4.69
CA LEU A 25 4.29 -9.80 3.51
C LEU A 25 3.72 -11.17 3.87
N THR A 26 4.26 -11.80 4.91
CA THR A 26 3.78 -13.10 5.39
C THR A 26 2.31 -13.03 5.77
N ALA A 27 1.90 -11.99 6.52
CA ALA A 27 0.51 -11.77 6.88
C ALA A 27 -0.38 -11.48 5.66
N ALA A 28 0.08 -10.65 4.72
CA ALA A 28 -0.65 -10.32 3.50
C ALA A 28 -0.88 -11.55 2.61
N GLN A 29 0.08 -12.45 2.52
CA GLN A 29 -0.07 -13.70 1.79
C GLN A 29 -1.00 -14.68 2.53
N SER A 30 -0.93 -14.74 3.86
CA SER A 30 -1.75 -15.69 4.65
C SER A 30 -3.24 -15.37 4.64
N VAL A 31 -3.62 -14.10 4.37
CA VAL A 31 -5.03 -13.68 4.28
C VAL A 31 -5.63 -13.85 2.89
N LEU A 32 -4.85 -14.33 1.91
CA LEU A 32 -5.38 -14.66 0.59
C LEU A 32 -6.35 -15.84 0.69
N ASP A 33 -7.58 -15.66 0.21
CA ASP A 33 -8.51 -16.78 0.01
C ASP A 33 -7.94 -17.80 -0.99
N LYS A 34 -7.16 -17.28 -1.95
CA LYS A 34 -6.49 -18.10 -2.96
C LYS A 34 -5.19 -17.50 -3.42
N GLU A 35 -4.15 -18.33 -3.39
CA GLU A 35 -2.87 -18.05 -4.05
C GLU A 35 -2.87 -18.56 -5.49
N TYR A 36 -2.35 -17.73 -6.38
CA TYR A 36 -2.18 -18.02 -7.80
C TYR A 36 -0.70 -18.01 -8.18
N ARG A 37 -0.36 -18.78 -9.21
CA ARG A 37 0.92 -18.61 -9.89
C ARG A 37 0.91 -17.35 -10.74
N ARG A 38 2.11 -16.80 -10.95
CA ARG A 38 2.35 -15.69 -11.89
C ARG A 38 1.65 -15.97 -13.24
N PRO A 39 0.88 -15.02 -13.80
CA PRO A 39 0.24 -15.19 -15.10
C PRO A 39 1.25 -15.49 -16.21
N ALA A 40 0.89 -16.34 -17.17
CA ALA A 40 1.81 -16.87 -18.18
C ALA A 40 2.31 -15.78 -19.15
N ASN A 41 1.42 -14.87 -19.55
CA ASN A 41 1.71 -13.75 -20.45
C ASN A 41 2.22 -12.50 -19.72
N PHE A 42 2.36 -12.52 -18.39
CA PHE A 42 2.90 -11.37 -17.65
C PHE A 42 4.38 -11.16 -17.99
N ARG A 43 4.69 -9.95 -18.48
CA ARG A 43 6.05 -9.49 -18.75
C ARG A 43 6.39 -8.33 -17.83
N LYS A 44 7.28 -8.59 -16.87
CA LYS A 44 7.78 -7.57 -15.96
C LYS A 44 8.71 -6.61 -16.71
N GLN A 45 8.59 -5.31 -16.46
CA GLN A 45 9.50 -4.32 -17.05
C GLN A 45 10.95 -4.62 -16.63
N PRO A 46 11.95 -4.42 -17.52
CA PRO A 46 13.34 -4.79 -17.21
C PRO A 46 13.94 -4.14 -15.96
N LYS A 47 13.48 -2.92 -15.62
CA LYS A 47 13.94 -2.15 -14.45
C LYS A 47 13.11 -2.42 -13.20
N ASP A 48 12.03 -3.18 -13.29
CA ASP A 48 11.20 -3.51 -12.15
C ASP A 48 11.84 -4.68 -11.37
N THR A 49 12.39 -4.34 -10.22
CA THR A 49 13.06 -5.28 -9.31
C THR A 49 12.11 -5.91 -8.29
N ASN A 50 10.83 -5.56 -8.30
CA ASN A 50 9.86 -6.12 -7.37
C ASN A 50 9.64 -7.62 -7.61
N ASN A 51 9.37 -8.33 -6.52
CA ASN A 51 8.77 -9.66 -6.55
C ASN A 51 7.26 -9.53 -6.31
N TYR A 52 6.49 -10.34 -7.03
CA TYR A 52 5.03 -10.30 -6.96
C TYR A 52 4.47 -11.63 -6.48
N ALA A 53 3.66 -11.57 -5.41
CA ALA A 53 2.72 -12.62 -5.08
C ALA A 53 1.36 -12.31 -5.72
N TRP A 54 0.66 -13.33 -6.17
CA TRP A 54 -0.58 -13.20 -6.92
C TRP A 54 -1.68 -13.96 -6.18
N GLY A 55 -2.83 -13.34 -5.98
CA GLY A 55 -3.89 -14.01 -5.25
C GLY A 55 -5.25 -13.33 -5.38
N ARG A 56 -6.16 -13.76 -4.52
CA ARG A 56 -7.53 -13.26 -4.43
C ARG A 56 -7.96 -13.12 -2.98
N ILE A 57 -8.71 -12.06 -2.69
CA ILE A 57 -9.47 -11.84 -1.46
C ILE A 57 -10.88 -11.40 -1.86
N GLY A 58 -11.91 -12.06 -1.34
CA GLY A 58 -13.30 -11.86 -1.74
C GLY A 58 -13.44 -12.07 -3.25
N ASP A 59 -13.93 -11.05 -3.97
CA ASP A 59 -14.04 -11.06 -5.43
C ASP A 59 -12.90 -10.32 -6.14
N HIS A 60 -11.87 -9.90 -5.40
CA HIS A 60 -10.79 -9.08 -5.92
C HIS A 60 -9.52 -9.90 -6.14
N ASN A 61 -9.02 -9.92 -7.37
CA ASN A 61 -7.67 -10.43 -7.63
C ASN A 61 -6.66 -9.32 -7.35
N ILE A 62 -5.68 -9.64 -6.51
CA ILE A 62 -4.70 -8.70 -5.99
C ILE A 62 -3.27 -9.15 -6.32
N VAL A 63 -2.38 -8.17 -6.49
CA VAL A 63 -0.94 -8.40 -6.63
C VAL A 63 -0.22 -7.75 -5.44
N ILE A 64 0.59 -8.53 -4.74
CA ILE A 64 1.32 -8.08 -3.55
C ILE A 64 2.80 -7.90 -3.92
N ALA A 65 3.40 -6.78 -3.54
CA ALA A 65 4.85 -6.58 -3.56
C ALA A 65 5.35 -6.11 -2.19
N SER A 66 6.57 -6.50 -1.84
CA SER A 66 7.27 -5.99 -0.66
C SER A 66 8.40 -5.04 -1.07
N LEU A 67 8.81 -4.19 -0.13
CA LEU A 67 10.10 -3.54 -0.23
C LEU A 67 11.23 -4.58 -0.22
N ALA A 68 12.40 -4.18 -0.71
CA ALA A 68 13.58 -5.02 -0.62
C ALA A 68 13.98 -5.24 0.85
N ALA A 69 14.45 -6.44 1.18
CA ALA A 69 14.88 -6.78 2.52
C ALA A 69 15.85 -5.73 3.10
N GLY A 70 15.62 -5.34 4.36
CA GLY A 70 16.39 -4.31 5.05
C GLY A 70 16.13 -2.87 4.59
N LYS A 71 15.22 -2.63 3.64
CA LYS A 71 14.81 -1.28 3.23
C LYS A 71 13.44 -0.93 3.80
N ILE A 72 13.33 0.28 4.32
CA ILE A 72 12.08 0.91 4.74
C ILE A 72 12.02 2.35 4.22
N GLY A 73 10.92 3.04 4.49
CA GLY A 73 10.76 4.46 4.22
C GLY A 73 10.10 4.80 2.89
N THR A 74 9.79 6.08 2.74
CA THR A 74 8.94 6.63 1.67
C THR A 74 9.56 6.49 0.29
N VAL A 75 10.88 6.65 0.14
CA VAL A 75 11.59 6.51 -1.15
C VAL A 75 11.53 5.08 -1.68
N SER A 76 11.75 4.09 -0.80
CA SER A 76 11.66 2.68 -1.13
C SER A 76 10.24 2.33 -1.57
N ALA A 77 9.22 2.77 -0.80
CA ALA A 77 7.81 2.59 -1.15
C ALA A 77 7.43 3.22 -2.49
N ALA A 78 7.87 4.46 -2.75
CA ALA A 78 7.62 5.14 -4.02
C ALA A 78 8.26 4.39 -5.21
N THR A 79 9.47 3.86 -5.04
CA THR A 79 10.18 3.12 -6.09
C THR A 79 9.51 1.77 -6.38
N THR A 80 9.09 1.05 -5.33
CA THR A 80 8.31 -0.19 -5.47
C THR A 80 6.98 0.08 -6.15
N ALA A 81 6.24 1.11 -5.74
CA ALA A 81 4.97 1.50 -6.37
C ALA A 81 5.14 1.88 -7.84
N MET A 82 6.14 2.70 -8.17
CA MET A 82 6.40 3.13 -9.54
C MET A 82 6.78 1.95 -10.44
N SER A 83 7.60 1.02 -9.93
CA SER A 83 7.96 -0.20 -10.68
C SER A 83 6.75 -1.10 -10.92
N MET A 84 5.86 -1.21 -9.92
CA MET A 84 4.58 -1.92 -10.04
C MET A 84 3.67 -1.31 -11.10
N ILE A 85 3.47 0.01 -11.08
CA ILE A 85 2.64 0.72 -12.06
C ILE A 85 3.20 0.52 -13.49
N ASN A 86 4.52 0.55 -13.66
CA ASN A 86 5.14 0.37 -14.97
C ASN A 86 4.99 -1.05 -15.53
N SER A 87 4.99 -2.07 -14.67
CA SER A 87 4.80 -3.47 -15.07
C SER A 87 3.33 -3.88 -15.15
N LEU A 88 2.44 -3.21 -14.43
CA LEU A 88 1.01 -3.51 -14.31
C LEU A 88 0.19 -2.23 -14.46
N PRO A 89 0.17 -1.61 -15.66
CA PRO A 89 -0.44 -0.30 -15.86
C PRO A 89 -1.98 -0.31 -15.75
N HIS A 90 -2.60 -1.50 -15.77
CA HIS A 90 -4.05 -1.68 -15.65
C HIS A 90 -4.54 -1.73 -14.19
N LEU A 91 -3.64 -1.66 -13.19
CA LEU A 91 -4.05 -1.58 -11.79
C LEU A 91 -4.91 -0.33 -11.58
N ARG A 92 -6.06 -0.51 -10.92
CA ARG A 92 -7.03 0.56 -10.67
C ARG A 92 -6.59 1.45 -9.52
N PHE A 93 -5.98 0.85 -8.49
CA PHE A 93 -5.41 1.52 -7.34
C PHE A 93 -4.41 0.62 -6.62
N GLY A 94 -3.57 1.23 -5.78
CA GLY A 94 -2.64 0.55 -4.89
C GLY A 94 -2.97 0.84 -3.42
N LEU A 95 -2.74 -0.13 -2.56
CA LEU A 95 -2.84 -0.03 -1.12
C LEU A 95 -1.44 -0.16 -0.52
N MET A 96 -1.07 0.75 0.38
CA MET A 96 0.07 0.55 1.27
C MET A 96 -0.49 0.06 2.60
N VAL A 97 -0.21 -1.20 2.96
CA VAL A 97 -0.73 -1.82 4.18
C VAL A 97 0.46 -2.36 4.98
N GLY A 98 0.49 -2.03 6.26
CA GLY A 98 1.56 -2.44 7.16
C GLY A 98 1.18 -2.14 8.61
N ILE A 99 2.07 -2.53 9.51
CA ILE A 99 1.90 -2.21 10.93
C ILE A 99 2.33 -0.77 11.19
N GLY A 100 1.67 -0.12 12.14
CA GLY A 100 1.98 1.23 12.59
C GLY A 100 2.01 1.34 14.11
N ALA A 101 2.60 2.42 14.60
CA ALA A 101 2.47 2.81 16.00
C ALA A 101 1.28 3.76 16.16
N GLY A 102 0.53 3.61 17.25
CA GLY A 102 -0.57 4.51 17.63
C GLY A 102 -0.14 5.47 18.73
N VAL A 103 -0.61 6.73 18.66
CA VAL A 103 -0.45 7.72 19.74
C VAL A 103 -1.84 8.14 20.20
N PRO A 104 -2.38 7.55 21.29
CA PRO A 104 -3.68 7.94 21.80
C PRO A 104 -3.62 9.36 22.38
N ARG A 105 -4.69 10.14 22.17
CA ARG A 105 -4.94 11.43 22.81
C ARG A 105 -6.30 11.36 23.49
N LEU A 106 -6.34 10.69 24.64
CA LEU A 106 -7.57 10.40 25.37
C LEU A 106 -8.32 11.67 25.78
N ALA A 107 -7.59 12.76 26.10
CA ALA A 107 -8.18 14.07 26.41
C ALA A 107 -8.92 14.69 25.21
N GLU A 108 -8.57 14.31 23.99
CA GLU A 108 -9.20 14.75 22.73
C GLU A 108 -10.17 13.68 22.18
N ASN A 109 -10.49 12.64 22.99
CA ASN A 109 -11.30 11.50 22.58
C ASN A 109 -10.73 10.73 21.36
N VAL A 110 -9.40 10.72 21.20
CA VAL A 110 -8.70 9.89 20.21
C VAL A 110 -8.10 8.69 20.93
N ASP A 111 -8.83 7.58 20.90
CA ASP A 111 -8.46 6.33 21.58
C ASP A 111 -8.00 5.29 20.55
N VAL A 112 -6.71 5.32 20.20
CA VAL A 112 -6.07 4.33 19.32
C VAL A 112 -5.42 3.24 20.17
N ARG A 113 -5.78 1.99 19.93
CA ARG A 113 -5.35 0.82 20.69
C ARG A 113 -4.64 -0.20 19.83
N LEU A 114 -3.91 -1.11 20.47
CA LEU A 114 -3.30 -2.25 19.78
C LEU A 114 -4.40 -3.14 19.17
N GLY A 115 -4.24 -3.45 17.89
CA GLY A 115 -5.23 -4.22 17.13
C GLY A 115 -6.17 -3.37 16.28
N ASP A 116 -6.21 -2.05 16.50
CA ASP A 116 -7.01 -1.16 15.66
C ASP A 116 -6.44 -1.11 14.22
N VAL A 117 -7.36 -1.12 13.24
CA VAL A 117 -7.04 -0.89 11.84
C VAL A 117 -7.44 0.54 11.50
N VAL A 118 -6.45 1.35 11.14
CA VAL A 118 -6.67 2.74 10.73
C VAL A 118 -6.68 2.83 9.22
N VAL A 119 -7.75 3.39 8.67
CA VAL A 119 -7.91 3.63 7.23
C VAL A 119 -7.78 5.12 6.96
N SER A 120 -6.95 5.50 5.99
CA SER A 120 -6.82 6.89 5.57
C SER A 120 -8.15 7.42 5.05
N GLN A 121 -8.65 8.50 5.64
CA GLN A 121 -9.87 9.17 5.22
C GLN A 121 -9.66 10.69 5.18
N PRO A 122 -9.94 11.37 4.06
CA PRO A 122 -9.82 12.81 3.98
C PRO A 122 -10.91 13.50 4.81
N THR A 123 -10.55 14.58 5.51
CA THR A 123 -11.46 15.37 6.35
C THR A 123 -11.10 16.85 6.29
N GLY A 124 -12.03 17.72 5.92
CA GLY A 124 -11.77 19.16 5.79
C GLY A 124 -10.59 19.43 4.86
N ALA A 125 -9.54 20.07 5.37
CA ALA A 125 -8.31 20.35 4.62
C ALA A 125 -7.27 19.21 4.65
N SER A 126 -7.53 18.12 5.38
CA SER A 126 -6.61 16.97 5.47
C SER A 126 -6.88 15.95 4.36
N PRO A 127 -5.86 15.48 3.61
CA PRO A 127 -6.01 14.42 2.61
C PRO A 127 -6.08 13.00 3.22
N GLY A 128 -6.08 12.87 4.55
CA GLY A 128 -6.11 11.59 5.27
C GLY A 128 -4.73 11.10 5.70
N VAL A 129 -3.71 11.20 4.83
CA VAL A 129 -2.30 10.96 5.19
C VAL A 129 -1.53 12.27 5.25
N VAL A 130 -0.83 12.51 6.35
CA VAL A 130 -0.03 13.71 6.56
C VAL A 130 1.44 13.34 6.71
N GLN A 131 2.29 13.88 5.84
CA GLN A 131 3.74 13.82 6.02
C GLN A 131 4.16 14.91 7.02
N TYR A 132 4.40 14.51 8.27
CA TYR A 132 4.65 15.46 9.38
C TYR A 132 6.02 16.15 9.31
N ASP A 133 7.01 15.53 8.64
CA ASP A 133 8.38 16.01 8.53
C ASP A 133 8.63 16.87 7.28
N LEU A 134 7.67 16.95 6.36
CA LEU A 134 7.77 17.80 5.17
C LEU A 134 7.35 19.23 5.50
N GLY A 135 8.32 20.08 5.83
CA GLY A 135 8.06 21.47 6.16
C GLY A 135 9.25 22.38 5.91
N LYS A 136 9.02 23.66 6.17
CA LYS A 136 10.04 24.71 6.10
C LYS A 136 10.07 25.47 7.42
N LEU A 137 11.28 25.83 7.85
CA LEU A 137 11.46 26.75 8.96
C LEU A 137 11.18 28.18 8.46
N GLY A 138 10.19 28.84 9.04
CA GLY A 138 9.87 30.23 8.76
C GLY A 138 10.91 31.19 9.35
N LYS A 139 10.86 32.45 8.92
CA LYS A 139 11.69 33.54 9.48
C LYS A 139 11.42 33.79 10.96
N ASP A 140 10.25 33.37 11.44
CA ASP A 140 9.79 33.38 12.83
C ASP A 140 10.36 32.20 13.65
N GLY A 141 11.19 31.35 13.04
CA GLY A 141 11.70 30.13 13.69
C GLY A 141 10.67 29.03 13.83
N GLN A 142 9.47 29.17 13.25
CA GLN A 142 8.41 28.17 13.35
C GLN A 142 8.46 27.20 12.17
N PHE A 143 8.35 25.90 12.45
CA PHE A 143 8.22 24.89 11.42
C PHE A 143 6.80 24.90 10.86
N LYS A 144 6.68 25.15 9.55
CA LYS A 144 5.40 25.10 8.83
C LYS A 144 5.44 23.92 7.86
N ARG A 145 4.55 22.96 8.08
CA ARG A 145 4.35 21.83 7.15
C ARG A 145 3.94 22.37 5.78
N ILE A 146 4.51 21.80 4.72
CA ILE A 146 4.20 22.15 3.33
C ILE A 146 3.85 20.91 2.52
N GLY A 147 3.13 21.12 1.43
CA GLY A 147 2.67 20.03 0.57
C GLY A 147 1.54 19.21 1.20
N ALA A 148 0.97 18.33 0.39
CA ALA A 148 -0.07 17.38 0.77
C ALA A 148 -0.01 16.19 -0.18
N PHE A 149 -0.33 15.00 0.32
CA PHE A 149 -0.58 13.86 -0.56
C PHE A 149 -1.94 14.01 -1.24
N ALA A 150 -2.10 13.33 -2.38
CA ALA A 150 -3.42 13.14 -2.96
C ALA A 150 -4.29 12.35 -1.97
N PRO A 151 -5.60 12.68 -1.86
CA PRO A 151 -6.51 11.86 -1.09
C PRO A 151 -6.65 10.45 -1.70
N PRO A 152 -7.16 9.46 -0.95
CA PRO A 152 -7.46 8.15 -1.50
C PRO A 152 -8.38 8.24 -2.73
N PRO A 153 -8.25 7.32 -3.71
CA PRO A 153 -9.18 7.23 -4.83
C PRO A 153 -10.64 7.15 -4.36
N GLU A 154 -11.55 7.87 -5.03
CA GLU A 154 -12.97 7.94 -4.62
C GLU A 154 -13.65 6.57 -4.47
N VAL A 155 -13.22 5.57 -5.23
CA VAL A 155 -13.75 4.20 -5.15
C VAL A 155 -13.54 3.57 -3.76
N LEU A 156 -12.55 4.05 -3.00
CA LEU A 156 -12.26 3.60 -1.63
C LEU A 156 -12.95 4.46 -0.56
N LEU A 157 -13.63 5.52 -0.96
CA LEU A 157 -14.30 6.46 -0.05
C LEU A 157 -15.83 6.30 -0.05
N LYS A 158 -16.35 5.38 -0.87
CA LYS A 158 -17.78 5.07 -1.00
C LYS A 158 -18.02 3.73 -0.31
N GLY A 159 -18.71 3.77 0.84
CA GLY A 159 -19.16 2.60 1.59
C GLY A 159 -20.55 2.13 1.17
#